data_AF-A0A251XK74-F1
#
_entry.id   AF-A0A251XK74-F1
#
_cell.length_a   1.000
_cell.length_b   1.000
_cell.length_c   1.000
_cell.angle_alpha   90.00
_cell.angle_beta   90.00
_cell.angle_gamma   90.00
#
_symmetry.space_group_name_H-M   'P 1'
#
loop_
_entity.id
_entity.type
_entity.pdbx_description
1 polymer ?
#
loop_
_entity_poly.entity_id
_entity_poly.type
_entity_poly.pdbx_seq_one_letter_code
_entity_poly.pdbx_strand_id
1 'polypeptide(L)'
;MTAGGSAGALGAVDGPYDSPPDDTGEALDLPPAGLTITFGLGPSLFTTADGVDRFGIADRRPAALVDLPRFPGEALVPQATGGDLCIQACSDDPQVAVHAIRNLSRIAFGRASIRWSQLGFGRTSSTSRAQVTPRNLFGFKDGTANVKSEDTRQVDEHVWADAGSSPAEAWMQGGSYLVARRIRMTIETWDRSSLREQERVVGRTKGSGAPLSGGTEMTAPDFHATGRAGAPLIDPASHVRLAHPDANDGAVLLRRGYNFVDGNDDLGRLNAGLFFLAFQRDPRTQFIPIQRSLARDAMNEYLRHVGSGIWAVPPGASRDGYVGETLFAS
;
A
#
# COMPACT_ATOMS: atom_id res chain seq x y z
N MET A 1 8.50 -1.39 -21.48
CA MET A 1 7.51 -2.08 -20.61
C MET A 1 6.16 -1.36 -20.50
N THR A 2 6.01 -0.20 -19.81
CA THR A 2 4.67 0.42 -19.58
C THR A 2 3.95 0.87 -20.85
N ALA A 3 4.69 1.16 -21.93
CA ALA A 3 4.15 1.43 -23.26
C ALA A 3 3.90 0.17 -24.11
N GLY A 4 4.00 -1.04 -23.53
CA GLY A 4 3.87 -2.32 -24.25
C GLY A 4 5.13 -2.82 -24.95
N GLY A 5 6.21 -2.04 -24.96
CA GLY A 5 7.50 -2.50 -25.47
C GLY A 5 8.24 -3.42 -24.49
N SER A 6 9.31 -4.06 -24.96
CA SER A 6 10.23 -4.89 -24.19
C SER A 6 10.88 -4.16 -22.99
N ALA A 7 11.53 -4.94 -22.13
CA ALA A 7 12.36 -4.46 -21.03
C ALA A 7 13.71 -3.91 -21.51
N GLY A 8 14.31 -4.56 -22.51
CA GLY A 8 15.54 -4.12 -23.18
C GLY A 8 15.32 -3.67 -24.62
N ALA A 9 16.40 -3.32 -25.30
CA ALA A 9 16.37 -2.78 -26.67
C ALA A 9 16.17 -3.86 -27.74
N LEU A 10 16.62 -5.09 -27.47
CA LEU A 10 16.55 -6.24 -28.39
C LEU A 10 15.33 -7.12 -28.12
N GLY A 11 14.73 -7.01 -26.95
CA GLY A 11 13.62 -7.86 -26.54
C GLY A 11 14.02 -9.32 -26.36
N ALA A 12 13.02 -10.19 -26.44
CA ALA A 12 13.19 -11.60 -26.13
C ALA A 12 13.77 -12.41 -27.29
N VAL A 13 13.68 -11.91 -28.53
CA VAL A 13 13.95 -12.70 -29.75
C VAL A 13 14.79 -11.99 -30.82
N ASP A 14 14.98 -10.66 -30.76
CA ASP A 14 15.65 -9.92 -31.85
C ASP A 14 17.17 -9.70 -31.61
N GLY A 15 17.72 -10.24 -30.52
CA GLY A 15 19.16 -10.21 -30.22
C GLY A 15 19.99 -11.32 -30.88
N PRO A 16 21.32 -11.34 -30.68
CA PRO A 16 22.16 -12.45 -31.14
C PRO A 16 21.70 -13.78 -30.56
N TYR A 17 21.45 -14.78 -31.42
CA TYR A 17 20.81 -16.04 -31.04
C TYR A 17 21.54 -16.82 -29.93
N ASP A 18 22.86 -16.73 -29.89
CA ASP A 18 23.70 -17.42 -28.89
C ASP A 18 23.93 -16.59 -27.61
N SER A 19 23.31 -15.41 -27.49
CA SER A 19 23.39 -14.56 -26.29
C SER A 19 22.11 -14.64 -25.47
N PRO A 20 22.17 -14.53 -24.13
CA PRO A 20 20.98 -14.35 -23.32
C PRO A 20 20.18 -13.10 -23.77
N PRO A 21 18.86 -13.19 -23.93
CA PRO A 21 18.04 -12.04 -24.33
C PRO A 21 17.97 -11.00 -23.20
N ASP A 22 17.75 -9.74 -23.58
CA ASP A 22 17.63 -8.60 -22.65
C ASP A 22 16.19 -8.41 -22.11
N ASP A 23 15.27 -9.26 -22.55
CA ASP A 23 13.93 -9.47 -22.01
C ASP A 23 13.71 -10.97 -21.72
N THR A 24 12.82 -11.28 -20.80
CA THR A 24 12.46 -12.66 -20.41
C THR A 24 11.43 -13.33 -21.32
N GLY A 25 10.66 -12.56 -22.08
CA GLY A 25 9.74 -13.03 -23.10
C GLY A 25 8.37 -13.51 -22.62
N GLU A 26 8.12 -13.65 -21.31
CA GLU A 26 6.79 -14.12 -20.85
C GLU A 26 5.64 -13.18 -21.19
N ALA A 27 5.88 -11.90 -21.50
CA ALA A 27 4.82 -10.97 -21.90
C ALA A 27 4.72 -10.77 -23.42
N LEU A 28 5.42 -11.57 -24.23
CA LEU A 28 5.23 -11.55 -25.68
C LEU A 28 3.76 -11.78 -26.03
N ASP A 29 3.29 -11.06 -27.04
CA ASP A 29 1.90 -11.07 -27.53
C ASP A 29 0.83 -10.58 -26.54
N LEU A 30 1.23 -10.12 -25.34
CA LEU A 30 0.34 -9.49 -24.38
C LEU A 30 0.29 -7.97 -24.58
N PRO A 31 -0.88 -7.32 -24.42
CA PRO A 31 -0.96 -5.86 -24.42
C PRO A 31 -0.26 -5.28 -23.17
N PRO A 32 -0.01 -3.96 -23.13
CA PRO A 32 0.53 -3.30 -21.92
C PRO A 32 -0.31 -3.53 -20.65
N ALA A 33 -1.59 -3.90 -20.80
CA ALA A 33 -2.50 -4.28 -19.71
C ALA A 33 -2.55 -3.27 -18.53
N GLY A 34 -2.46 -1.97 -18.84
CA GLY A 34 -2.49 -0.93 -17.82
C GLY A 34 -1.29 -0.96 -16.85
N LEU A 35 -0.16 -1.54 -17.27
CA LEU A 35 1.02 -1.69 -16.43
C LEU A 35 1.49 -0.33 -15.89
N THR A 36 1.59 -0.27 -14.56
CA THR A 36 2.20 0.83 -13.81
C THR A 36 3.35 0.27 -12.99
N ILE A 37 4.44 1.03 -12.90
CA ILE A 37 5.60 0.69 -12.08
C ILE A 37 5.91 1.91 -11.21
N THR A 38 5.89 1.71 -9.89
CA THR A 38 6.21 2.73 -8.89
C THR A 38 7.46 2.31 -8.14
N PHE A 39 8.39 3.24 -7.95
CA PHE A 39 9.63 3.02 -7.21
C PHE A 39 9.60 3.80 -5.89
N GLY A 40 10.09 3.19 -4.81
CA GLY A 40 10.22 3.83 -3.51
C GLY A 40 11.59 3.59 -2.89
N LEU A 41 12.07 4.57 -2.12
CA LEU A 41 13.37 4.58 -1.45
C LEU A 41 13.17 4.47 0.06
N GLY A 42 13.71 3.41 0.66
CA GLY A 42 13.50 3.09 2.07
C GLY A 42 14.50 3.79 2.98
N PRO A 43 14.23 3.90 4.29
CA PRO A 43 15.16 4.50 5.26
C PRO A 43 16.59 3.98 5.16
N SER A 44 16.73 2.66 4.97
CA SER A 44 18.02 1.97 4.95
C SER A 44 18.88 2.27 3.72
N LEU A 45 18.30 2.84 2.66
CA LEU A 45 19.06 3.32 1.50
C LEU A 45 19.94 4.52 1.90
N PHE A 46 19.42 5.41 2.73
CA PHE A 46 20.12 6.62 3.19
C PHE A 46 21.12 6.32 4.30
N THR A 47 20.73 5.47 5.25
CA THR A 47 21.60 5.06 6.35
C THR A 47 21.20 3.68 6.82
N THR A 48 22.15 2.75 6.82
CA THR A 48 21.90 1.38 7.31
C THR A 48 21.61 1.37 8.81
N ALA A 49 21.11 0.23 9.33
CA ALA A 49 20.77 0.10 10.75
C ALA A 49 21.95 0.30 11.71
N ASP A 50 23.18 0.09 11.24
CA ASP A 50 24.45 0.33 11.95
C ASP A 50 25.03 1.74 11.69
N GLY A 51 24.30 2.63 11.01
CA GLY A 51 24.69 4.03 10.86
C GLY A 51 25.56 4.33 9.65
N VAL A 52 25.70 3.40 8.69
CA VAL A 52 26.56 3.58 7.52
C VAL A 52 25.80 4.25 6.37
N ASP A 53 26.35 5.35 5.88
CA ASP A 53 25.92 5.97 4.63
C ASP A 53 26.70 5.35 3.46
N ARG A 54 26.05 4.47 2.71
CA ARG A 54 26.67 3.74 1.59
C ARG A 54 26.84 4.61 0.35
N PHE A 55 26.11 5.71 0.24
CA PHE A 55 25.99 6.47 -1.00
C PHE A 55 26.28 7.97 -0.84
N GLY A 56 26.58 8.44 0.36
CA GLY A 56 26.83 9.85 0.65
C GLY A 56 25.56 10.71 0.57
N ILE A 57 24.39 10.13 0.87
CA ILE A 57 23.09 10.80 0.74
C ILE A 57 22.32 10.89 2.05
N ALA A 58 22.92 10.54 3.19
CA ALA A 58 22.21 10.47 4.48
C ALA A 58 21.53 11.80 4.85
N ASP A 59 22.13 12.94 4.50
CA ASP A 59 21.60 14.29 4.71
C ASP A 59 20.39 14.62 3.83
N ARG A 60 20.15 13.85 2.76
CA ARG A 60 19.00 13.97 1.85
C ARG A 60 17.79 13.13 2.29
N ARG A 61 17.89 12.39 3.41
CA ARG A 61 16.75 11.64 3.96
C ARG A 61 15.67 12.62 4.44
N PRO A 62 14.44 12.58 3.87
CA PRO A 62 13.37 13.46 4.30
C PRO A 62 12.95 13.17 5.75
N ALA A 63 12.68 14.19 6.54
CA ALA A 63 12.22 14.03 7.92
C ALA A 63 10.91 13.23 8.07
N ALA A 64 10.08 13.17 7.02
CA ALA A 64 8.86 12.35 6.98
C ALA A 64 9.12 10.87 6.63
N LEU A 65 10.30 10.52 6.09
CA LEU A 65 10.74 9.14 5.90
C LEU A 65 11.27 8.56 7.22
N VAL A 66 10.39 8.49 8.23
CA VAL A 66 10.72 7.98 9.56
C VAL A 66 10.83 6.47 9.56
N ASP A 67 11.54 5.92 10.55
CA ASP A 67 11.35 4.51 10.90
C ASP A 67 9.99 4.36 11.58
N LEU A 68 9.14 3.48 11.06
CA LEU A 68 7.82 3.27 11.64
C LEU A 68 7.98 2.76 13.08
N PRO A 69 7.21 3.31 14.04
CA PRO A 69 7.23 2.81 15.41
C PRO A 69 6.66 1.39 15.44
N ARG A 70 6.95 0.66 16.52
CA ARG A 70 6.22 -0.58 16.82
C ARG A 70 4.78 -0.23 17.20
N PHE A 71 3.85 -1.01 16.67
CA PHE A 71 2.43 -0.91 17.00
C PHE A 71 1.99 -2.11 17.85
N PRO A 72 1.00 -1.96 18.75
CA PRO A 72 0.45 -3.08 19.51
C PRO A 72 -0.10 -4.19 18.61
N GLY A 73 0.09 -5.45 19.01
CA GLY A 73 -0.44 -6.62 18.30
C GLY A 73 0.36 -7.05 17.06
N GLU A 74 1.42 -6.31 16.68
CA GLU A 74 2.29 -6.71 15.58
C GLU A 74 3.09 -7.98 15.89
N ALA A 75 3.32 -8.79 14.85
CA ALA A 75 4.26 -9.90 14.86
C ALA A 75 5.04 -9.90 13.55
N LEU A 76 5.79 -8.80 13.34
CA LEU A 76 6.53 -8.57 12.12
C LEU A 76 7.57 -9.67 11.91
N VAL A 77 7.50 -10.31 10.74
CA VAL A 77 8.51 -11.25 10.27
C VAL A 77 9.64 -10.42 9.65
N PRO A 78 10.89 -10.49 10.15
CA PRO A 78 11.99 -9.66 9.67
C PRO A 78 12.25 -9.77 8.17
N GLN A 79 12.05 -10.97 7.61
CA GLN A 79 12.23 -11.28 6.20
C GLN A 79 11.16 -10.60 5.32
N ALA A 80 9.99 -10.27 5.87
CA ALA A 80 8.89 -9.59 5.18
C ALA A 80 8.79 -8.09 5.57
N THR A 81 9.87 -7.51 6.08
CA THR A 81 9.88 -6.15 6.64
C THR A 81 11.04 -5.32 6.09
N GLY A 82 10.79 -4.05 5.81
CA GLY A 82 11.75 -3.06 5.34
C GLY A 82 12.23 -3.31 3.90
N GLY A 83 13.36 -2.72 3.54
CA GLY A 83 13.99 -2.84 2.24
C GLY A 83 14.47 -1.48 1.72
N ASP A 84 15.69 -1.45 1.16
CA ASP A 84 16.30 -0.24 0.61
C ASP A 84 15.48 0.36 -0.53
N LEU A 85 14.89 -0.52 -1.36
CA LEU A 85 14.09 -0.16 -2.53
C LEU A 85 12.76 -0.90 -2.47
N CYS A 86 11.71 -0.26 -2.95
CA CYS A 86 10.41 -0.85 -3.24
C CYS A 86 10.08 -0.70 -4.72
N ILE A 87 9.54 -1.76 -5.32
CA ILE A 87 8.98 -1.72 -6.66
C ILE A 87 7.56 -2.26 -6.58
N GLN A 88 6.58 -1.44 -6.95
CA GLN A 88 5.20 -1.87 -7.12
C GLN A 88 4.88 -1.92 -8.61
N ALA A 89 4.68 -3.13 -9.14
CA ALA A 89 4.13 -3.35 -10.46
C ALA A 89 2.64 -3.70 -10.35
N CYS A 90 1.79 -3.00 -11.10
CA CYS A 90 0.35 -3.29 -11.16
C CYS A 90 -0.10 -3.34 -12.61
N SER A 91 -0.80 -4.41 -12.97
CA SER A 91 -1.32 -4.67 -14.31
C SER A 91 -2.68 -5.36 -14.18
N ASP A 92 -3.53 -5.19 -15.19
CA ASP A 92 -4.78 -5.94 -15.34
C ASP A 92 -4.52 -7.40 -15.78
N ASP A 93 -3.30 -7.67 -16.28
CA ASP A 93 -2.79 -9.01 -16.55
C ASP A 93 -1.64 -9.35 -15.57
N PRO A 94 -1.77 -10.42 -14.76
CA PRO A 94 -0.76 -10.78 -13.76
C PRO A 94 0.58 -11.22 -14.39
N GLN A 95 0.58 -11.79 -15.60
CA GLN A 95 1.78 -12.21 -16.30
C GLN A 95 2.61 -10.98 -16.72
N VAL A 96 1.96 -9.90 -17.15
CA VAL A 96 2.62 -8.61 -17.44
C VAL A 96 3.21 -7.97 -16.18
N ALA A 97 2.53 -8.06 -15.03
CA ALA A 97 3.09 -7.56 -13.76
C ALA A 97 4.33 -8.37 -13.32
N VAL A 98 4.26 -9.69 -13.41
CA VAL A 98 5.39 -10.59 -13.08
C VAL A 98 6.55 -10.35 -14.03
N HIS A 99 6.29 -10.17 -15.32
CA HIS A 99 7.30 -9.82 -16.33
C HIS A 99 8.10 -8.59 -15.97
N ALA A 100 7.42 -7.51 -15.57
CA ALA A 100 8.07 -6.28 -15.17
C ALA A 100 9.02 -6.49 -13.97
N ILE A 101 8.55 -7.18 -12.92
CA ILE A 101 9.38 -7.46 -11.73
C ILE A 101 10.54 -8.39 -12.06
N ARG A 102 10.33 -9.41 -12.90
CA ARG A 102 11.37 -10.37 -13.28
C ARG A 102 12.50 -9.69 -14.05
N ASN A 103 12.17 -8.83 -15.02
CA ASN A 103 13.18 -8.08 -15.77
C ASN A 103 13.94 -7.07 -14.90
N LEU A 104 13.24 -6.31 -14.04
CA LEU A 104 13.91 -5.39 -13.11
C LEU A 104 14.84 -6.12 -12.13
N SER A 105 14.43 -7.29 -11.64
CA SER A 105 15.25 -8.14 -10.77
C SER A 105 16.50 -8.66 -11.50
N ARG A 106 16.38 -9.02 -12.79
CA ARG A 106 17.52 -9.42 -13.62
C ARG A 106 18.51 -8.27 -13.82
N ILE A 107 18.03 -7.07 -14.12
CA ILE A 107 18.86 -5.87 -14.29
C ILE A 107 19.62 -5.51 -13.00
N ALA A 108 18.95 -5.70 -11.85
CA ALA A 108 19.52 -5.42 -10.54
C ALA A 108 20.59 -6.43 -10.08
N PHE A 109 20.78 -7.55 -10.79
CA PHE A 109 21.72 -8.60 -10.41
C PHE A 109 23.13 -8.03 -10.19
N GLY A 110 23.76 -8.43 -9.08
CA GLY A 110 25.07 -7.94 -8.65
C GLY A 110 25.08 -6.55 -8.00
N ARG A 111 23.94 -5.82 -8.00
CA ARG A 111 23.80 -4.49 -7.38
C ARG A 111 22.78 -4.46 -6.24
N ALA A 112 21.72 -5.26 -6.35
CA ALA A 112 20.73 -5.45 -5.30
C ALA A 112 20.20 -6.89 -5.28
N SER A 113 19.56 -7.27 -4.19
CA SER A 113 18.91 -8.57 -4.01
C SER A 113 17.46 -8.39 -3.59
N ILE A 114 16.58 -9.26 -4.06
CA ILE A 114 15.19 -9.29 -3.60
C ILE A 114 15.17 -9.69 -2.13
N ARG A 115 14.67 -8.79 -1.28
CA ARG A 115 14.50 -9.04 0.16
C ARG A 115 13.25 -9.86 0.44
N TRP A 116 12.14 -9.47 -0.18
CA TRP A 116 10.85 -10.17 -0.17
C TRP A 116 10.01 -9.68 -1.35
N SER A 117 8.96 -10.43 -1.68
CA SER A 117 7.98 -10.06 -2.70
C SER A 117 6.59 -10.46 -2.21
N GLN A 118 5.59 -9.68 -2.62
CA GLN A 118 4.17 -9.99 -2.38
C GLN A 118 3.39 -9.96 -3.68
N LEU A 119 2.82 -11.09 -4.05
CA LEU A 119 1.77 -11.11 -5.06
C LEU A 119 0.43 -10.76 -4.42
N GLY A 120 -0.30 -9.88 -5.08
CA GLY A 120 -1.65 -9.49 -4.67
C GLY A 120 -2.61 -9.57 -5.84
N PHE A 121 -3.87 -9.83 -5.55
CA PHE A 121 -4.95 -9.85 -6.54
C PHE A 121 -6.16 -9.12 -5.98
N GLY A 122 -7.02 -8.63 -6.87
CA GLY A 122 -8.23 -7.91 -6.49
C GLY A 122 -7.90 -6.66 -5.68
N ARG A 123 -7.97 -5.49 -6.33
CA ARG A 123 -7.86 -4.21 -5.59
C ARG A 123 -8.84 -4.23 -4.42
N THR A 124 -8.42 -3.75 -3.26
CA THR A 124 -9.28 -3.62 -2.08
C THR A 124 -9.66 -2.16 -1.82
N SER A 125 -9.44 -1.27 -2.78
CA SER A 125 -9.87 0.12 -2.65
C SER A 125 -10.20 0.71 -4.01
N SER A 126 -11.31 1.44 -4.10
CA SER A 126 -11.61 2.29 -5.26
C SER A 126 -10.87 3.63 -5.13
N THR A 127 -10.23 4.07 -6.21
CA THR A 127 -9.47 5.33 -6.30
C THR A 127 -10.12 6.32 -7.26
N SER A 128 -11.23 5.95 -7.90
CA SER A 128 -12.04 6.79 -8.79
C SER A 128 -13.52 6.45 -8.59
N ARG A 129 -14.41 7.42 -8.87
CA ARG A 129 -15.87 7.22 -8.80
C ARG A 129 -16.42 6.31 -9.90
N ALA A 130 -15.69 6.12 -10.99
CA ALA A 130 -16.08 5.18 -12.05
C ALA A 130 -15.94 3.70 -11.62
N GLN A 131 -15.21 3.44 -10.54
CA GLN A 131 -14.96 2.09 -10.03
C GLN A 131 -16.03 1.68 -9.03
N VAL A 132 -16.56 0.46 -9.18
CA VAL A 132 -17.32 -0.19 -8.13
C VAL A 132 -16.39 -0.46 -6.95
N THR A 133 -16.81 -0.10 -5.73
CA THR A 133 -16.01 -0.38 -4.53
C THR A 133 -15.83 -1.89 -4.38
N PRO A 134 -14.58 -2.40 -4.43
CA PRO A 134 -14.31 -3.82 -4.37
C PRO A 134 -14.50 -4.36 -2.96
N ARG A 135 -14.38 -5.68 -2.80
CA ARG A 135 -14.41 -6.35 -1.49
C ARG A 135 -13.05 -6.92 -1.11
N ASN A 136 -12.75 -6.90 0.19
CA ASN A 136 -11.63 -7.64 0.76
C ASN A 136 -12.04 -9.08 1.15
N LEU A 137 -11.10 -9.88 1.67
CA LEU A 137 -11.36 -11.28 2.04
C LEU A 137 -12.31 -11.46 3.25
N PHE A 138 -12.55 -10.43 4.06
CA PHE A 138 -13.64 -10.45 5.04
C PHE A 138 -15.02 -10.24 4.42
N GLY A 139 -15.07 -9.95 3.11
CA GLY A 139 -16.29 -9.77 2.34
C GLY A 139 -16.91 -8.39 2.48
N PHE A 140 -16.20 -7.41 3.05
CA PHE A 140 -16.67 -6.03 3.17
C PHE A 140 -16.21 -5.18 2.00
N LYS A 141 -17.04 -4.19 1.62
CA LYS A 141 -16.63 -3.15 0.68
C LYS A 141 -15.45 -2.38 1.27
N ASP A 142 -14.40 -2.24 0.49
CA ASP A 142 -13.17 -1.63 0.93
C ASP A 142 -12.77 -0.53 -0.07
N GLY A 143 -12.55 0.68 0.46
CA GLY A 143 -12.29 1.89 -0.32
C GLY A 143 -13.45 2.89 -0.44
N THR A 144 -14.57 2.71 0.26
CA THR A 144 -15.72 3.63 0.23
C THR A 144 -15.31 5.08 0.55
N ALA A 145 -14.70 5.32 1.72
CA ALA A 145 -14.24 6.64 2.16
C ALA A 145 -12.76 6.90 1.82
N ASN A 146 -12.34 6.49 0.62
CA ASN A 146 -10.96 6.68 0.15
C ASN A 146 -10.84 8.00 -0.63
N VAL A 147 -9.63 8.58 -0.68
CA VAL A 147 -9.34 9.70 -1.60
C VAL A 147 -9.62 9.24 -3.03
N LYS A 148 -10.35 10.07 -3.79
CA LYS A 148 -10.65 9.81 -5.20
C LYS A 148 -9.85 10.74 -6.08
N SER A 149 -9.42 10.26 -7.24
CA SER A 149 -8.62 11.03 -8.20
C SER A 149 -9.33 12.29 -8.68
N GLU A 150 -10.67 12.30 -8.69
CA GLU A 150 -11.42 13.49 -9.08
C GLU A 150 -11.51 14.55 -7.98
N ASP A 151 -11.15 14.21 -6.73
CA ASP A 151 -11.08 15.14 -5.59
C ASP A 151 -9.70 15.79 -5.51
N THR A 152 -9.31 16.54 -6.55
CA THR A 152 -7.95 17.08 -6.71
C THR A 152 -7.43 17.81 -5.48
N ARG A 153 -8.27 18.61 -4.82
CA ARG A 153 -7.90 19.28 -3.56
C ARG A 153 -7.49 18.31 -2.46
N GLN A 154 -8.22 17.19 -2.27
CA GLN A 154 -7.84 16.19 -1.26
C GLN A 154 -6.58 15.44 -1.67
N VAL A 155 -6.38 15.20 -2.97
CA VAL A 155 -5.15 14.58 -3.47
C VAL A 155 -3.94 15.48 -3.19
N ASP A 156 -4.03 16.76 -3.54
CA ASP A 156 -2.97 17.75 -3.32
C ASP A 156 -2.69 17.98 -1.83
N GLU A 157 -3.73 17.95 -1.00
CA GLU A 157 -3.60 18.14 0.44
C GLU A 157 -2.97 16.93 1.14
N HIS A 158 -3.37 15.71 0.78
CA HIS A 158 -3.10 14.51 1.58
C HIS A 158 -2.16 13.48 0.93
N VAL A 159 -1.88 13.55 -0.37
CA VAL A 159 -1.12 12.51 -1.10
C VAL A 159 0.26 12.99 -1.52
N TRP A 160 0.35 14.17 -2.15
CA TRP A 160 1.60 14.69 -2.70
C TRP A 160 2.47 15.33 -1.60
N ALA A 161 3.75 14.95 -1.59
CA ALA A 161 4.75 15.47 -0.68
C ALA A 161 5.24 16.86 -1.11
N ASP A 162 5.56 17.70 -0.12
CA ASP A 162 6.26 18.96 -0.32
C ASP A 162 7.76 18.75 -0.52
N ALA A 163 8.46 19.82 -0.93
CA ALA A 163 9.92 19.93 -0.98
C ALA A 163 10.63 19.75 0.37
N GLY A 164 9.90 19.45 1.44
CA GLY A 164 10.45 19.32 2.78
C GLY A 164 10.81 20.65 3.42
N SER A 165 11.52 20.58 4.55
CA SER A 165 11.89 21.76 5.36
C SER A 165 13.31 22.26 5.08
N SER A 166 14.08 21.57 4.21
CA SER A 166 15.45 21.94 3.86
C SER A 166 15.72 21.73 2.36
N PRO A 167 16.72 22.42 1.78
CA PRO A 167 17.11 22.20 0.39
C PRO A 167 17.50 20.75 0.07
N ALA A 168 18.02 20.00 1.04
CA ALA A 168 18.40 18.60 0.87
C ALA A 168 17.19 17.66 0.69
N GLU A 169 15.98 18.10 1.06
CA GLU A 169 14.74 17.33 0.92
C GLU A 169 13.96 17.69 -0.36
N ALA A 170 14.39 18.72 -1.10
CA ALA A 170 13.65 19.30 -2.23
C ALA A 170 13.35 18.28 -3.35
N TRP A 171 14.14 17.22 -3.45
CA TRP A 171 13.94 16.12 -4.39
C TRP A 171 12.60 15.40 -4.23
N MET A 172 11.95 15.52 -3.07
CA MET A 172 10.64 14.92 -2.78
C MET A 172 9.43 15.75 -3.24
N GLN A 173 9.62 16.97 -3.74
CA GLN A 173 8.51 17.80 -4.22
C GLN A 173 7.71 17.05 -5.30
N GLY A 174 6.41 16.85 -5.07
CA GLY A 174 5.54 16.11 -5.99
C GLY A 174 5.69 14.58 -5.91
N GLY A 175 6.46 14.07 -4.95
CA GLY A 175 6.51 12.67 -4.57
C GLY A 175 5.38 12.28 -3.61
N SER A 176 5.49 11.15 -2.92
CA SER A 176 4.57 10.70 -1.86
C SER A 176 5.30 9.75 -0.91
N TYR A 177 4.72 9.42 0.23
CA TYR A 177 5.23 8.37 1.10
C TYR A 177 4.32 7.15 1.02
N LEU A 178 4.91 5.99 0.74
CA LEU A 178 4.24 4.71 0.71
C LEU A 178 4.47 3.99 2.04
N VAL A 179 3.40 3.55 2.69
CA VAL A 179 3.47 2.55 3.76
C VAL A 179 2.82 1.25 3.27
N ALA A 180 3.54 0.14 3.39
CA ALA A 180 3.03 -1.19 3.11
C ALA A 180 2.90 -2.01 4.40
N ARG A 181 1.81 -2.75 4.53
CA ARG A 181 1.54 -3.64 5.65
C ARG A 181 1.01 -4.96 5.12
N ARG A 182 1.72 -6.06 5.41
CA ARG A 182 1.18 -7.41 5.20
C ARG A 182 0.34 -7.78 6.41
N ILE A 183 -0.97 -7.79 6.23
CA ILE A 183 -1.94 -8.03 7.29
C ILE A 183 -2.58 -9.40 7.04
N ARG A 184 -2.20 -10.37 7.87
CA ARG A 184 -2.80 -11.70 7.86
C ARG A 184 -4.20 -11.62 8.48
N MET A 185 -5.17 -12.23 7.81
CA MET A 185 -6.56 -12.36 8.28
C MET A 185 -6.79 -13.75 8.84
N THR A 186 -7.37 -13.85 10.02
CA THR A 186 -7.83 -15.12 10.63
C THR A 186 -9.23 -15.45 10.13
N ILE A 187 -9.33 -15.79 8.84
CA ILE A 187 -10.58 -15.91 8.08
C ILE A 187 -11.51 -16.98 8.68
N GLU A 188 -10.97 -18.09 9.15
CA GLU A 188 -11.77 -19.19 9.70
C GLU A 188 -12.45 -18.84 11.03
N THR A 189 -11.87 -17.92 11.80
CA THR A 189 -12.52 -17.37 12.99
C THR A 189 -13.57 -16.35 12.58
N TRP A 190 -13.23 -15.46 11.64
CA TRP A 190 -14.14 -14.45 11.12
C TRP A 190 -15.42 -15.05 10.53
N ASP A 191 -15.32 -16.10 9.73
CA ASP A 191 -16.45 -16.75 9.07
C ASP A 191 -17.38 -17.49 10.04
N ARG A 192 -16.90 -17.77 11.26
CA ARG A 192 -17.71 -18.33 12.35
C ARG A 192 -18.38 -17.26 13.23
N SER A 193 -17.96 -15.99 13.12
CA SER A 193 -18.61 -14.88 13.82
C SER A 193 -19.95 -14.54 13.18
N SER A 194 -20.92 -14.15 14.01
CA SER A 194 -22.23 -13.71 13.50
C SER A 194 -22.11 -12.49 12.58
N LEU A 195 -23.02 -12.33 11.62
CA LEU A 195 -23.04 -11.13 10.75
C LEU A 195 -23.10 -9.84 11.58
N ARG A 196 -23.90 -9.82 12.65
CA ARG A 196 -24.01 -8.69 13.58
C ARG A 196 -22.64 -8.31 14.16
N GLU A 197 -21.86 -9.31 14.55
CA GLU A 197 -20.53 -9.10 15.11
C GLU A 197 -19.56 -8.55 14.06
N GLN A 198 -19.57 -9.14 12.86
CA GLN A 198 -18.75 -8.65 11.75
C GLN A 198 -19.08 -7.18 11.43
N GLU A 199 -20.35 -6.84 11.32
CA GLU A 199 -20.80 -5.47 11.04
C GLU A 199 -20.48 -4.50 12.18
N ARG A 200 -20.60 -4.93 13.45
CA ARG A 200 -20.20 -4.16 14.64
C ARG A 200 -18.70 -3.83 14.61
N VAL A 201 -17.86 -4.83 14.34
CA VAL A 201 -16.40 -4.69 14.25
C VAL A 201 -16.01 -3.73 13.14
N VAL A 202 -16.64 -3.82 11.96
CA VAL A 202 -16.34 -2.89 10.86
C VAL A 202 -16.93 -1.49 11.08
N GLY A 203 -18.17 -1.39 11.58
CA GLY A 203 -18.96 -0.15 11.67
C GLY A 203 -19.79 0.16 10.42
N ARG A 204 -19.90 -0.78 9.48
CA ARG A 204 -20.71 -0.69 8.26
C ARG A 204 -21.47 -2.00 8.03
N THR A 205 -22.52 -1.96 7.21
CA THR A 205 -23.22 -3.18 6.77
C THR A 205 -22.39 -3.94 5.75
N LYS A 206 -22.39 -5.27 5.83
CA LYS A 206 -21.61 -6.12 4.91
C LYS A 206 -22.21 -6.10 3.50
N GLY A 207 -23.54 -6.12 3.41
CA GLY A 207 -24.27 -6.18 2.14
C GLY A 207 -24.07 -4.92 1.29
N SER A 208 -24.58 -3.79 1.76
CA SER A 208 -24.56 -2.53 0.99
C SER A 208 -23.30 -1.69 1.21
N GLY A 209 -22.63 -1.83 2.36
CA GLY A 209 -21.53 -0.96 2.77
C GLY A 209 -21.99 0.33 3.45
N ALA A 210 -23.28 0.49 3.77
CA ALA A 210 -23.80 1.66 4.47
C ALA A 210 -23.27 1.74 5.91
N PRO A 211 -23.09 2.93 6.51
CA PRO A 211 -22.78 3.02 7.94
C PRO A 211 -23.94 2.46 8.77
N LEU A 212 -23.64 1.92 9.97
CA LEU A 212 -24.68 1.37 10.85
C LEU A 212 -25.65 2.44 11.38
N SER A 213 -25.29 3.73 11.25
CA SER A 213 -26.19 4.87 11.48
C SER A 213 -27.27 5.04 10.41
N GLY A 214 -27.21 4.31 9.28
CA GLY A 214 -28.21 4.33 8.21
C GLY A 214 -27.77 5.01 6.91
N GLY A 215 -28.60 4.90 5.86
CA GLY A 215 -28.35 5.49 4.54
C GLY A 215 -27.80 4.49 3.51
N THR A 216 -26.91 4.96 2.64
CA THR A 216 -26.28 4.19 1.55
C THR A 216 -24.78 4.05 1.79
N GLU A 217 -24.06 3.35 0.90
CA GLU A 217 -22.60 3.24 0.98
C GLU A 217 -21.91 4.60 1.15
N MET A 218 -22.33 5.59 0.34
CA MET A 218 -21.69 6.91 0.30
C MET A 218 -22.21 7.86 1.38
N THR A 219 -23.13 7.41 2.24
CA THR A 219 -23.58 8.21 3.39
C THR A 219 -22.44 8.29 4.42
N ALA A 220 -22.19 9.50 4.93
CA ALA A 220 -21.24 9.72 6.01
C ALA A 220 -21.72 9.03 7.30
N PRO A 221 -20.84 8.35 8.05
CA PRO A 221 -21.21 7.75 9.33
C PRO A 221 -21.56 8.84 10.36
N ASP A 222 -22.63 8.63 11.11
CA ASP A 222 -22.94 9.44 12.30
C ASP A 222 -22.51 8.67 13.55
N PHE A 223 -21.41 9.10 14.17
CA PHE A 223 -20.84 8.47 15.36
C PHE A 223 -21.56 8.81 16.67
N HIS A 224 -22.51 9.74 16.62
CA HIS A 224 -23.36 10.15 17.75
C HIS A 224 -24.75 9.48 17.71
N ALA A 225 -25.13 8.87 16.59
CA ALA A 225 -26.39 8.16 16.46
C ALA A 225 -26.50 7.00 17.46
N THR A 226 -27.60 6.95 18.20
CA THR A 226 -27.89 5.92 19.22
C THR A 226 -29.08 5.07 18.83
N GLY A 227 -29.01 3.78 19.15
CA GLY A 227 -30.09 2.82 19.03
C GLY A 227 -30.89 2.65 20.32
N ARG A 228 -31.41 1.42 20.53
CA ARG A 228 -32.18 1.08 21.74
C ARG A 228 -31.32 1.27 23.00
N ALA A 229 -31.98 1.74 24.07
CA ALA A 229 -31.34 1.99 25.37
C ALA A 229 -30.13 2.95 25.32
N GLY A 230 -30.05 3.81 24.30
CA GLY A 230 -28.97 4.80 24.17
C GLY A 230 -27.61 4.23 23.74
N ALA A 231 -27.54 2.94 23.38
CA ALA A 231 -26.31 2.34 22.88
C ALA A 231 -25.92 2.95 21.52
N PRO A 232 -24.63 3.24 21.27
CA PRO A 232 -24.19 3.79 19.99
C PRO A 232 -24.46 2.80 18.84
N LEU A 233 -24.97 3.29 17.70
CA LEU A 233 -25.20 2.45 16.52
C LEU A 233 -23.88 2.02 15.85
N ILE A 234 -22.85 2.86 15.95
CA ILE A 234 -21.48 2.54 15.52
C ILE A 234 -20.62 2.40 16.76
N ASP A 235 -20.13 1.19 17.00
CA ASP A 235 -19.33 0.84 18.17
C ASP A 235 -18.11 1.79 18.31
N PRO A 236 -17.82 2.34 19.50
CA PRO A 236 -16.62 3.12 19.78
C PRO A 236 -15.30 2.44 19.37
N ALA A 237 -15.27 1.10 19.38
CA ALA A 237 -14.13 0.28 18.97
C ALA A 237 -14.21 -0.22 17.51
N SER A 238 -15.19 0.23 16.72
CA SER A 238 -15.30 -0.16 15.31
C SER A 238 -14.18 0.42 14.45
N HIS A 239 -13.73 -0.35 13.47
CA HIS A 239 -12.64 0.01 12.57
C HIS A 239 -12.90 1.35 11.87
N VAL A 240 -14.09 1.54 11.29
CA VAL A 240 -14.46 2.77 10.58
C VAL A 240 -14.38 4.00 11.47
N ARG A 241 -14.80 3.90 12.75
CA ARG A 241 -14.74 5.03 13.68
C ARG A 241 -13.33 5.36 14.09
N LEU A 242 -12.53 4.35 14.42
CA LEU A 242 -11.16 4.55 14.88
C LEU A 242 -10.22 5.04 13.78
N ALA A 243 -10.47 4.63 12.52
CA ALA A 243 -9.73 5.10 11.36
C ALA A 243 -10.26 6.43 10.78
N HIS A 244 -11.38 6.95 11.27
CA HIS A 244 -12.01 8.14 10.69
C HIS A 244 -11.16 9.40 10.94
N PRO A 245 -11.13 10.38 10.01
CA PRO A 245 -10.45 11.66 10.22
C PRO A 245 -10.84 12.37 11.54
N ASP A 246 -12.11 12.30 11.93
CA ASP A 246 -12.62 12.87 13.21
C ASP A 246 -11.93 12.30 14.46
N ALA A 247 -11.39 11.09 14.39
CA ALA A 247 -10.64 10.45 15.48
C ALA A 247 -9.12 10.64 15.37
N ASN A 248 -8.65 11.29 14.30
CA ASN A 248 -7.23 11.34 13.93
C ASN A 248 -6.83 12.73 13.38
N ASP A 249 -7.36 13.81 13.96
CA ASP A 249 -6.98 15.19 13.62
C ASP A 249 -7.06 15.52 12.12
N GLY A 250 -8.05 14.96 11.41
CA GLY A 250 -8.22 15.18 9.97
C GLY A 250 -7.32 14.30 9.08
N ALA A 251 -6.58 13.35 9.64
CA ALA A 251 -5.74 12.44 8.87
C ALA A 251 -6.54 11.61 7.85
N VAL A 252 -6.11 11.66 6.59
CA VAL A 252 -6.69 10.92 5.46
C VAL A 252 -5.58 10.13 4.78
N LEU A 253 -5.89 8.96 4.21
CA LEU A 253 -4.94 8.15 3.44
C LEU A 253 -5.50 7.84 2.05
N LEU A 254 -4.64 7.79 1.03
CA LEU A 254 -4.99 7.12 -0.22
C LEU A 254 -4.63 5.64 -0.07
N ARG A 255 -5.63 4.81 0.21
CA ARG A 255 -5.48 3.36 0.35
C ARG A 255 -5.55 2.70 -1.04
N ARG A 256 -4.61 1.80 -1.32
CA ARG A 256 -4.50 1.09 -2.60
C ARG A 256 -3.98 -0.33 -2.39
N GLY A 257 -4.59 -1.04 -1.45
CA GLY A 257 -4.24 -2.42 -1.09
C GLY A 257 -4.75 -3.47 -2.08
N TYR A 258 -4.27 -4.70 -1.87
CA TYR A 258 -4.61 -5.89 -2.63
C TYR A 258 -4.85 -7.06 -1.68
N ASN A 259 -5.76 -7.98 -2.00
CA ASN A 259 -5.84 -9.24 -1.26
C ASN A 259 -4.64 -10.12 -1.61
N PHE A 260 -4.26 -11.02 -0.71
CA PHE A 260 -3.30 -12.09 -1.02
C PHE A 260 -3.77 -13.44 -0.47
N VAL A 261 -3.34 -14.51 -1.13
CA VAL A 261 -3.49 -15.90 -0.67
C VAL A 261 -2.21 -16.62 -1.05
N ASP A 262 -1.41 -17.01 -0.06
CA ASP A 262 -0.11 -17.66 -0.23
C ASP A 262 -0.16 -19.12 0.26
N GLY A 263 -1.26 -19.82 -0.07
CA GLY A 263 -1.50 -21.19 0.37
C GLY A 263 -1.91 -21.30 1.83
N ASN A 264 -1.34 -22.28 2.55
CA ASN A 264 -1.63 -22.57 3.95
C ASN A 264 -0.41 -22.33 4.84
N ASP A 265 -0.63 -22.02 6.11
CA ASP A 265 0.44 -21.97 7.11
C ASP A 265 0.76 -23.38 7.67
N ASP A 266 1.76 -23.45 8.54
CA ASP A 266 2.22 -24.70 9.18
C ASP A 266 1.12 -25.42 10.00
N LEU A 267 0.01 -24.75 10.30
CA LEU A 267 -1.14 -25.29 11.01
C LEU A 267 -2.30 -25.66 10.07
N GLY A 268 -2.09 -25.58 8.76
CA GLY A 268 -3.09 -25.87 7.73
C GLY A 268 -4.13 -24.76 7.54
N ARG A 269 -3.98 -23.60 8.19
CA ARG A 269 -4.90 -22.46 8.06
C ARG A 269 -4.55 -21.65 6.82
N LEU A 270 -5.51 -20.95 6.25
CA LEU A 270 -5.26 -20.13 5.07
C LEU A 270 -4.25 -19.01 5.39
N ASN A 271 -3.15 -18.93 4.64
CA ASN A 271 -2.20 -17.84 4.70
C ASN A 271 -2.65 -16.74 3.75
N ALA A 272 -3.67 -15.99 4.17
CA ALA A 272 -4.31 -14.99 3.36
C ALA A 272 -4.60 -13.72 4.16
N GLY A 273 -4.87 -12.65 3.43
CA GLY A 273 -5.29 -11.40 4.03
C GLY A 273 -5.17 -10.22 3.10
N LEU A 274 -4.79 -9.08 3.67
CA LEU A 274 -4.68 -7.80 2.97
C LEU A 274 -3.21 -7.37 2.91
N PHE A 275 -2.70 -7.20 1.69
CA PHE A 275 -1.49 -6.43 1.46
C PHE A 275 -1.88 -4.96 1.34
N PHE A 276 -1.95 -4.31 2.50
CA PHE A 276 -2.36 -2.93 2.62
C PHE A 276 -1.25 -2.02 2.13
N LEU A 277 -1.61 -1.07 1.27
CA LEU A 277 -0.74 -0.02 0.78
C LEU A 277 -1.45 1.31 1.00
N ALA A 278 -0.77 2.28 1.57
CA ALA A 278 -1.26 3.64 1.70
C ALA A 278 -0.22 4.65 1.20
N PHE A 279 -0.70 5.58 0.39
CA PHE A 279 0.04 6.75 -0.05
C PHE A 279 -0.44 7.96 0.75
N GLN A 280 0.50 8.76 1.21
CA GLN A 280 0.25 9.94 2.02
C GLN A 280 1.36 10.97 1.87
N ARG A 281 1.04 12.23 2.20
CA ARG A 281 1.96 13.36 2.23
C ARG A 281 2.95 13.29 3.39
N ASP A 282 2.50 12.90 4.57
CA ASP A 282 3.35 12.74 5.76
C ASP A 282 2.84 11.60 6.67
N PRO A 283 3.58 10.46 6.76
CA PRO A 283 3.21 9.35 7.62
C PRO A 283 3.11 9.71 9.11
N ARG A 284 3.83 10.74 9.56
CA ARG A 284 3.86 11.18 10.98
C ARG A 284 2.55 11.77 11.44
N THR A 285 1.82 12.43 10.53
CA THR A 285 0.51 13.04 10.80
C THR A 285 -0.63 12.24 10.21
N GLN A 286 -0.37 11.21 9.41
CA GLN A 286 -1.40 10.40 8.76
C GLN A 286 -1.38 8.92 9.19
N PHE A 287 -0.54 8.08 8.58
CA PHE A 287 -0.57 6.63 8.83
C PHE A 287 -0.31 6.26 10.29
N ILE A 288 0.71 6.88 10.92
CA ILE A 288 1.13 6.55 12.28
C ILE A 288 0.05 6.85 13.32
N PRO A 289 -0.57 8.04 13.39
CA PRO A 289 -1.66 8.30 14.33
C PRO A 289 -2.88 7.42 14.07
N ILE A 290 -3.26 7.19 12.81
CA ILE A 290 -4.36 6.27 12.46
C ILE A 290 -4.09 4.87 13.00
N GLN A 291 -2.90 4.32 12.74
CA GLN A 291 -2.54 2.98 13.24
C GLN A 291 -2.47 2.91 14.77
N ARG A 292 -2.09 4.01 15.45
CA ARG A 292 -2.14 4.11 16.92
C ARG A 292 -3.58 4.15 17.44
N SER A 293 -4.48 4.85 16.77
CA SER A 293 -5.91 4.84 17.09
C SER A 293 -6.49 3.44 16.95
N LEU A 294 -6.07 2.70 15.91
CA LEU A 294 -6.46 1.31 15.66
C LEU A 294 -5.87 0.29 16.65
N ALA A 295 -5.02 0.68 17.60
CA ALA A 295 -4.52 -0.24 18.63
C ALA A 295 -5.64 -0.82 19.52
N ARG A 296 -6.78 -0.12 19.62
CA ARG A 296 -7.99 -0.55 20.36
C ARG A 296 -9.10 -1.08 19.46
N ASP A 297 -8.81 -1.32 18.19
CA ASP A 297 -9.76 -1.81 17.21
C ASP A 297 -10.22 -3.24 17.53
N ALA A 298 -11.54 -3.45 17.56
CA ALA A 298 -12.13 -4.77 17.71
C ALA A 298 -11.70 -5.73 16.60
N MET A 299 -11.32 -5.21 15.43
CA MET A 299 -10.83 -6.00 14.30
C MET A 299 -9.49 -6.69 14.58
N ASN A 300 -8.72 -6.24 15.57
CA ASN A 300 -7.43 -6.83 15.94
C ASN A 300 -7.55 -8.28 16.44
N GLU A 301 -8.73 -8.73 16.85
CA GLU A 301 -9.00 -10.15 17.13
C GLU A 301 -8.84 -11.03 15.88
N TYR A 302 -9.09 -10.46 14.70
CA TYR A 302 -9.13 -11.18 13.42
C TYR A 302 -7.94 -10.86 12.52
N LEU A 303 -7.05 -9.96 12.91
CA LEU A 303 -5.94 -9.48 12.10
C LEU A 303 -4.60 -9.65 12.81
N ARG A 304 -3.55 -9.87 12.03
CA ARG A 304 -2.18 -9.80 12.51
C ARG A 304 -1.27 -9.14 11.48
N HIS A 305 -0.59 -8.07 11.89
CA HIS A 305 0.42 -7.45 11.05
C HIS A 305 1.70 -8.28 11.11
N VAL A 306 2.11 -8.84 9.97
CA VAL A 306 3.25 -9.77 9.86
C VAL A 306 4.36 -9.28 8.93
N GLY A 307 4.15 -8.16 8.24
CA GLY A 307 5.16 -7.48 7.45
C GLY A 307 4.89 -5.99 7.35
N SER A 308 5.94 -5.20 7.19
CA SER A 308 5.85 -3.74 7.20
C SER A 308 6.94 -3.08 6.37
N GLY A 309 6.66 -1.94 5.78
CA GLY A 309 7.70 -1.05 5.28
C GLY A 309 7.18 0.35 4.98
N ILE A 310 8.12 1.26 4.81
CA ILE A 310 7.89 2.66 4.48
C ILE A 310 8.93 3.08 3.44
N TRP A 311 8.49 3.82 2.42
CA TRP A 311 9.35 4.30 1.35
C TRP A 311 8.94 5.71 0.93
N ALA A 312 9.93 6.54 0.61
CA ALA A 312 9.75 7.78 -0.10
C ALA A 312 9.65 7.48 -1.59
N VAL A 313 8.51 7.82 -2.20
CA VAL A 313 8.24 7.67 -3.63
C VAL A 313 8.56 9.01 -4.29
N PRO A 314 9.67 9.14 -5.05
CA PRO A 314 10.01 10.40 -5.73
C PRO A 314 8.95 10.81 -6.76
N PRO A 315 8.99 12.06 -7.25
CA PRO A 315 8.18 12.47 -8.39
C PRO A 315 8.45 11.61 -9.63
N GLY A 316 7.51 11.64 -10.57
CA GLY A 316 7.65 10.96 -11.86
C GLY A 316 8.88 11.44 -12.63
N ALA A 317 9.47 10.53 -13.42
CA ALA A 317 10.59 10.87 -14.28
C ALA A 317 10.20 11.91 -15.34
N SER A 318 11.13 12.81 -15.66
CA SER A 318 11.02 13.65 -16.85
C SER A 318 11.18 12.80 -18.12
N ARG A 319 10.87 13.36 -19.29
CA ARG A 319 10.91 12.63 -20.57
C ARG A 319 12.30 12.04 -20.88
N ASP A 320 13.35 12.75 -20.48
CA ASP A 320 14.75 12.39 -20.77
C ASP A 320 15.51 11.97 -19.49
N GLY A 321 14.79 11.85 -18.37
CA GLY A 321 15.34 11.54 -17.05
C GLY A 321 14.94 10.16 -16.53
N TYR A 322 15.27 9.90 -15.26
CA TYR A 322 14.93 8.66 -14.56
C TYR A 322 14.28 8.93 -13.20
N VAL A 323 13.58 7.92 -12.67
CA VAL A 323 12.93 8.04 -11.36
C VAL A 323 14.00 8.16 -10.28
N GLY A 324 13.91 9.21 -9.46
CA GLY A 324 14.90 9.54 -8.44
C GLY A 324 16.08 10.39 -8.94
N GLU A 325 16.07 10.84 -10.19
CA GLU A 325 17.12 11.74 -10.73
C GLU A 325 17.33 12.99 -9.87
N THR A 326 16.26 13.59 -9.36
CA THR A 326 16.34 14.77 -8.47
C THR A 326 17.11 14.51 -7.17
N LEU A 327 17.20 13.25 -6.74
CA LEU A 327 17.99 12.83 -5.58
C LEU A 327 19.43 12.48 -5.95
N PHE A 328 19.68 11.85 -7.10
CA PHE A 328 21.00 11.26 -7.41
C PHE A 328 21.86 12.11 -8.35
N ALA A 329 21.26 13.00 -9.14
CA ALA A 329 21.98 13.89 -10.05
C ALA A 329 22.39 15.23 -9.39
N SER A 330 21.92 15.48 -8.16
CA SER A 330 22.21 16.69 -7.38
C SER A 330 23.50 16.61 -6.58
#